data_AF-A0A349PKH8-F1
#
_entry.id   AF-A0A349PKH8-F1
#
_cell.length_a   1.000
_cell.length_b   1.000
_cell.length_c   1.000
_cell.angle_alpha   90.00
_cell.angle_beta   90.00
_cell.angle_gamma   90.00
#
_symmetry.space_group_name_H-M   'P 1'
#
loop_
_entity.id
_entity.type
_entity.pdbx_description
1 polymer ?
#
loop_
_entity_poly.entity_id
_entity_poly.type
_entity_poly.pdbx_seq_one_letter_code
_entity_poly.pdbx_strand_id
1 'polypeptide(L)'
;MKKIFFSVLIFVATIFAASCKNNQAETTKETNIVNDTLTTETLTEVNPLDILKRKKIEIDSFVSQNPKNLTILVKRIDRSDLFQIANEIFPEDVETTFNIVKDKTGHIIYACEIPNSESGDWFVALNHYFDKNGKTFAFEKQTNEFNSGCEEITYETKTEYYNNDFKSIGSEYKLVDKKKKELRKKDCDLMEYKYKVVSNNDNYLKTKSIKKAHTIYRESSSEFIENKTETDSKPNTNPKDVNLNVKNYISACIEIVDDFSPYSKLGYVNIFNTIFDNNPNIVNKNLLKQQLSAVLTNKEQRDLFFKGHLKFFGRNESSLFMNIDSMNDYTNTQFNGDKLVRYILENY
;
A
#
# COMPACT_ATOMS: atom_id res chain seq x y z
N MET A 1 -10.52 19.05 1.94
CA MET A 1 -10.89 17.65 1.59
C MET A 1 -9.70 16.89 0.98
N LYS A 2 -8.53 16.85 1.66
CA LYS A 2 -7.30 16.19 1.15
C LYS A 2 -6.92 14.89 1.86
N LYS A 3 -7.70 14.44 2.86
CA LYS A 3 -7.31 13.35 3.77
C LYS A 3 -8.05 12.02 3.58
N ILE A 4 -9.11 11.96 2.80
CA ILE A 4 -9.94 10.75 2.68
C ILE A 4 -9.38 9.76 1.63
N PHE A 5 -8.60 10.24 0.66
CA PHE A 5 -8.05 9.40 -0.41
C PHE A 5 -6.95 8.42 0.03
N PHE A 6 -6.29 8.63 1.17
CA PHE A 6 -5.14 7.82 1.58
C PHE A 6 -5.52 6.52 2.33
N SER A 7 -6.73 6.44 2.91
CA SER A 7 -7.13 5.28 3.74
C SER A 7 -7.62 4.07 2.94
N VAL A 8 -7.97 4.22 1.66
CA VAL A 8 -8.53 3.10 0.86
C VAL A 8 -7.43 2.18 0.30
N LEU A 9 -6.20 2.66 0.16
CA LEU A 9 -5.10 1.88 -0.46
C LEU A 9 -4.40 0.89 0.51
N ILE A 10 -4.49 1.10 1.83
CA ILE A 10 -3.72 0.34 2.84
C ILE A 10 -4.45 -0.95 3.30
N PHE A 11 -5.76 -1.09 3.06
CA PHE A 11 -6.56 -2.17 3.65
C PHE A 11 -6.41 -3.56 2.98
N VAL A 12 -5.68 -3.65 1.86
CA VAL A 12 -5.56 -4.90 1.06
C VAL A 12 -4.39 -5.80 1.52
N ALA A 13 -3.47 -5.32 2.36
CA ALA A 13 -2.21 -6.02 2.66
C ALA A 13 -2.23 -6.99 3.88
N THR A 14 -3.26 -6.97 4.75
CA THR A 14 -3.18 -7.61 6.09
C THR A 14 -3.82 -9.01 6.22
N ILE A 15 -4.21 -9.69 5.13
CA ILE A 15 -5.09 -10.88 5.24
C ILE A 15 -4.39 -12.27 5.21
N PHE A 16 -3.07 -12.41 5.02
CA PHE A 16 -2.47 -13.74 4.79
C PHE A 16 -1.49 -14.31 5.85
N ALA A 17 -1.37 -13.73 7.06
CA ALA A 17 -0.38 -14.21 8.05
C ALA A 17 -0.91 -15.14 9.16
N ALA A 18 -2.18 -15.59 9.15
CA ALA A 18 -2.78 -16.28 10.31
C ALA A 18 -3.33 -17.70 10.03
N SER A 19 -2.75 -18.47 9.11
CA SER A 19 -3.14 -19.88 8.93
C SER A 19 -1.94 -20.81 8.72
N CYS A 20 -1.12 -20.93 9.77
CA CYS A 20 -0.18 -22.03 9.99
C CYS A 20 0.21 -22.08 11.48
N LYS A 21 -0.70 -22.55 12.34
CA LYS A 21 -0.33 -23.12 13.64
C LYS A 21 -0.68 -24.61 13.59
N ASN A 22 0.30 -25.43 13.24
CA ASN A 22 0.20 -26.88 13.30
C ASN A 22 0.88 -27.36 14.59
N ASN A 23 0.16 -28.13 15.38
CA ASN A 23 0.61 -28.69 16.66
C ASN A 23 1.64 -29.78 16.39
N GLN A 24 2.89 -29.59 16.85
CA GLN A 24 3.84 -30.69 17.01
C GLN A 24 3.60 -31.35 18.37
N ALA A 25 3.05 -32.55 18.35
CA ALA A 25 3.21 -33.52 19.41
C ALA A 25 4.30 -34.50 18.99
N GLU A 26 5.38 -34.56 19.78
CA GLU A 26 6.43 -35.56 19.65
C GLU A 26 5.84 -36.95 19.95
N THR A 27 6.03 -37.91 19.04
CA THR A 27 5.97 -39.33 19.38
C THR A 27 6.97 -40.08 18.53
N THR A 28 8.09 -40.41 19.16
CA THR A 28 9.12 -41.34 18.67
C THR A 28 8.51 -42.73 18.52
N LYS A 29 8.49 -43.30 17.31
CA LYS A 29 8.29 -44.73 17.08
C LYS A 29 9.19 -45.25 15.97
N GLU A 30 9.75 -46.41 16.26
CA GLU A 30 10.76 -47.16 15.53
C GLU A 30 10.37 -47.47 14.08
N THR A 31 11.34 -47.32 13.20
CA THR A 31 11.31 -47.68 11.78
C THR A 31 11.33 -49.20 11.60
N ASN A 32 10.19 -49.78 11.26
CA ASN A 32 10.13 -51.06 10.54
C ASN A 32 10.01 -50.77 9.04
N ILE A 33 11.07 -51.10 8.29
CA ILE A 33 11.12 -50.99 6.84
C ILE A 33 10.29 -52.13 6.26
N VAL A 34 9.02 -51.84 5.96
CA VAL A 34 8.18 -52.65 5.09
C VAL A 34 8.35 -52.08 3.68
N ASN A 35 8.79 -52.91 2.74
CA ASN A 35 8.82 -52.59 1.32
C ASN A 35 7.39 -52.47 0.81
N ASP A 36 6.80 -51.30 1.02
CA ASP A 36 5.46 -50.99 0.56
C ASP A 36 5.50 -50.75 -0.96
N THR A 37 4.67 -51.51 -1.65
CA THR A 37 4.60 -51.52 -3.09
C THR A 37 3.93 -50.22 -3.49
N LEU A 38 4.69 -49.33 -4.14
CA LEU A 38 4.28 -48.00 -4.59
C LEU A 38 3.01 -48.13 -5.43
N THR A 39 1.86 -48.07 -4.77
CA THR A 39 0.55 -47.98 -5.40
C THR A 39 0.56 -46.65 -6.12
N THR A 40 0.39 -46.72 -7.44
CA THR A 40 0.32 -45.57 -8.31
C THR A 40 -0.92 -44.78 -7.91
N GLU A 41 -0.77 -43.86 -6.96
CA GLU A 41 -1.83 -42.93 -6.56
C GLU A 41 -2.34 -42.27 -7.83
N THR A 42 -3.58 -42.61 -8.17
CA THR A 42 -4.33 -42.00 -9.26
C THR A 42 -4.28 -40.49 -9.05
N LEU A 43 -3.47 -39.81 -9.88
CA LEU A 43 -3.42 -38.35 -9.99
C LEU A 43 -4.86 -37.85 -10.11
N THR A 44 -5.40 -37.36 -9.00
CA THR A 44 -6.71 -36.74 -8.96
C THR A 44 -6.67 -35.58 -9.92
N GLU A 45 -7.50 -35.65 -10.97
CA GLU A 45 -7.62 -34.61 -11.97
C GLU A 45 -7.94 -33.29 -11.25
N VAL A 46 -6.97 -32.38 -11.25
CA VAL A 46 -7.11 -31.10 -10.55
C VAL A 46 -8.18 -30.30 -11.28
N ASN A 47 -9.22 -29.89 -10.56
CA ASN A 47 -10.30 -29.07 -11.11
C ASN A 47 -9.72 -27.81 -11.78
N PRO A 48 -9.98 -27.57 -13.09
CA PRO A 48 -9.48 -26.41 -13.81
C PRO A 48 -9.82 -25.07 -13.12
N LEU A 49 -10.98 -24.96 -12.47
CA LEU A 49 -11.39 -23.76 -11.76
C LEU A 49 -10.44 -23.43 -10.59
N ASP A 50 -10.00 -24.44 -9.83
CA ASP A 50 -9.10 -24.24 -8.68
C ASP A 50 -7.71 -23.79 -9.10
N ILE A 51 -7.27 -24.19 -10.30
CA ILE A 51 -6.03 -23.67 -10.91
C ILE A 51 -6.16 -22.17 -11.19
N LEU A 52 -7.29 -21.73 -11.78
CA LEU A 52 -7.51 -20.32 -12.08
C LEU A 52 -7.66 -19.46 -10.83
N LYS A 53 -8.31 -19.98 -9.78
CA LYS A 53 -8.42 -19.30 -8.47
C LYS A 53 -7.05 -19.05 -7.85
N ARG A 54 -6.19 -20.08 -7.78
CA ARG A 54 -4.82 -19.95 -7.26
C ARG A 54 -4.02 -18.92 -8.05
N LYS A 55 -4.08 -18.97 -9.38
CA LYS A 55 -3.40 -18.00 -10.23
C LYS A 55 -3.86 -16.55 -10.00
N LYS A 56 -5.16 -16.34 -9.77
CA LYS A 56 -5.68 -15.02 -9.39
C LYS A 56 -5.07 -14.56 -8.06
N ILE A 57 -5.07 -15.41 -7.04
CA ILE A 57 -4.49 -15.12 -5.71
C ILE A 57 -3.00 -14.77 -5.81
N GLU A 58 -2.24 -15.48 -6.64
CA GLU A 58 -0.82 -15.18 -6.90
C GLU A 58 -0.63 -13.78 -7.50
N ILE A 59 -1.47 -13.40 -8.47
CA ILE A 59 -1.44 -12.05 -9.07
C ILE A 59 -1.87 -11.00 -8.04
N ASP A 60 -2.94 -11.22 -7.28
CA ASP A 60 -3.40 -10.29 -6.23
C ASP A 60 -2.30 -10.05 -5.16
N SER A 61 -1.62 -11.13 -4.76
CA SER A 61 -0.47 -11.06 -3.85
C SER A 61 0.70 -10.30 -4.47
N PHE A 62 0.98 -10.52 -5.76
CA PHE A 62 2.04 -9.80 -6.46
C PHE A 62 1.75 -8.30 -6.56
N VAL A 63 0.52 -7.92 -6.92
CA VAL A 63 0.08 -6.53 -7.04
C VAL A 63 0.17 -5.82 -5.69
N SER A 64 -0.33 -6.44 -4.62
CA SER A 64 -0.29 -5.85 -3.27
C SER A 64 1.12 -5.70 -2.70
N GLN A 65 2.00 -6.67 -2.94
CA GLN A 65 3.38 -6.65 -2.43
C GLN A 65 4.33 -5.77 -3.26
N ASN A 66 3.96 -5.42 -4.49
CA ASN A 66 4.84 -4.69 -5.42
C ASN A 66 4.16 -3.45 -6.01
N PRO A 67 3.71 -2.48 -5.18
CA PRO A 67 2.99 -1.30 -5.66
C PRO A 67 3.82 -0.46 -6.63
N LYS A 68 5.16 -0.50 -6.53
CA LYS A 68 6.07 0.19 -7.46
C LYS A 68 6.04 -0.36 -8.90
N ASN A 69 5.52 -1.57 -9.10
CA ASN A 69 5.37 -2.16 -10.43
C ASN A 69 4.06 -1.72 -11.13
N LEU A 70 3.21 -0.95 -10.45
CA LEU A 70 2.00 -0.39 -11.04
C LEU A 70 2.35 0.76 -11.99
N THR A 71 1.95 0.61 -13.25
CA THR A 71 1.81 1.74 -14.16
C THR A 71 0.42 2.32 -13.96
N ILE A 72 0.35 3.53 -13.40
CA ILE A 72 -0.91 4.25 -13.16
C ILE A 72 -1.12 5.22 -14.31
N LEU A 73 -2.23 5.07 -15.02
CA LEU A 73 -2.67 5.96 -16.09
C LEU A 73 -3.96 6.65 -15.67
N VAL A 74 -4.14 7.91 -16.04
CA VAL A 74 -5.39 8.65 -15.79
C VAL A 74 -5.97 9.17 -17.10
N LYS A 75 -7.29 9.06 -17.21
CA LYS A 75 -8.11 9.81 -18.16
C LYS A 75 -8.68 11.02 -17.43
N ARG A 76 -8.54 12.20 -18.02
CA ARG A 76 -9.12 13.44 -17.48
C ARG A 76 -10.47 13.71 -18.13
N ILE A 77 -11.32 14.46 -17.42
CA ILE A 77 -12.57 15.01 -17.96
C ILE A 77 -12.23 15.82 -19.24
N ASP A 78 -13.06 15.67 -20.28
CA ASP A 78 -12.90 16.31 -21.60
C ASP A 78 -11.64 15.95 -22.39
N ARG A 79 -10.92 14.91 -21.99
CA ARG A 79 -9.73 14.43 -22.71
C ARG A 79 -9.81 12.95 -23.06
N SER A 80 -9.40 12.64 -24.29
CA SER A 80 -9.33 11.27 -24.76
C SER A 80 -7.97 10.61 -24.51
N ASP A 81 -6.93 11.41 -24.25
CA ASP A 81 -5.58 10.92 -24.00
C ASP A 81 -5.37 10.50 -22.54
N LEU A 82 -4.53 9.48 -22.38
CA LEU A 82 -4.16 8.95 -21.07
C LEU A 82 -2.78 9.45 -20.67
N PHE A 83 -2.69 9.95 -19.44
CA PHE A 83 -1.44 10.42 -18.84
C PHE A 83 -0.94 9.39 -17.84
N GLN A 84 0.37 9.14 -17.84
CA GLN A 84 0.96 8.33 -16.78
C GLN A 84 1.21 9.20 -15.56
N ILE A 85 0.72 8.77 -14.40
CA ILE A 85 1.00 9.43 -13.12
C ILE A 85 2.40 9.05 -12.65
N ALA A 86 3.15 10.06 -12.21
CA ALA A 86 4.42 9.89 -11.52
C ALA A 86 4.30 10.50 -10.12
N ASN A 87 4.91 9.86 -9.13
CA ASN A 87 4.96 10.32 -7.73
C ASN A 87 3.59 10.54 -7.07
N GLU A 88 2.57 9.81 -7.49
CA GLU A 88 1.22 9.84 -6.88
C GLU A 88 0.55 11.22 -6.91
N ILE A 89 0.98 12.10 -7.83
CA ILE A 89 0.35 13.41 -8.03
C ILE A 89 -0.73 13.27 -9.10
N PHE A 90 -1.98 13.19 -8.66
CA PHE A 90 -3.15 13.12 -9.53
C PHE A 90 -3.65 14.52 -9.90
N PRO A 91 -4.11 14.75 -11.15
CA PRO A 91 -4.83 15.98 -11.48
C PRO A 91 -6.20 16.01 -10.77
N GLU A 92 -6.79 17.19 -10.62
CA GLU A 92 -8.08 17.35 -9.93
C GLU A 92 -9.27 16.82 -10.75
N ASP A 93 -9.13 16.73 -12.07
CA ASP A 93 -10.19 16.39 -13.03
C ASP A 93 -10.06 14.97 -13.58
N VAL A 94 -9.69 14.00 -12.74
CA VAL A 94 -9.64 12.58 -13.13
C VAL A 94 -11.05 12.05 -13.37
N GLU A 95 -11.29 11.51 -14.56
CA GLU A 95 -12.51 10.76 -14.91
C GLU A 95 -12.35 9.28 -14.56
N THR A 96 -11.19 8.69 -14.89
CA THR A 96 -10.93 7.26 -14.69
C THR A 96 -9.44 7.01 -14.51
N THR A 97 -9.11 6.13 -13.57
CA THR A 97 -7.75 5.64 -13.36
C THR A 97 -7.62 4.21 -13.91
N PHE A 98 -6.50 3.92 -14.55
CA PHE A 98 -6.14 2.59 -15.01
C PHE A 98 -4.82 2.16 -14.35
N ASN A 99 -4.85 1.03 -13.66
CA ASN A 99 -3.69 0.44 -13.02
C ASN A 99 -3.26 -0.79 -13.83
N ILE A 100 -2.04 -0.78 -14.37
CA ILE A 100 -1.53 -1.87 -15.19
C ILE A 100 -0.30 -2.49 -14.52
N VAL A 101 -0.26 -3.81 -14.43
CA VAL A 101 0.90 -4.55 -13.94
C VAL A 101 1.40 -5.49 -15.02
N LYS A 102 2.73 -5.48 -15.18
CA LYS A 102 3.45 -6.36 -16.09
C LYS A 102 4.33 -7.32 -15.30
N ASP A 103 4.52 -8.52 -15.85
CA ASP A 103 5.52 -9.45 -15.34
C ASP A 103 6.95 -9.02 -15.76
N LYS A 104 7.95 -9.80 -15.33
CA LYS A 104 9.36 -9.56 -15.64
C LYS A 104 9.69 -9.64 -17.14
N THR A 105 8.84 -10.29 -17.94
CA THR A 105 8.98 -10.39 -19.39
C THR A 105 8.24 -9.27 -20.14
N GLY A 106 7.54 -8.39 -19.42
CA GLY A 106 6.80 -7.27 -19.97
C GLY A 106 5.37 -7.60 -20.38
N HIS A 107 4.87 -8.82 -20.13
CA HIS A 107 3.48 -9.17 -20.40
C HIS A 107 2.56 -8.56 -19.34
N ILE A 108 1.44 -7.98 -19.76
CA ILE A 108 0.41 -7.50 -18.84
C ILE A 108 -0.27 -8.71 -18.21
N ILE A 109 -0.18 -8.83 -16.88
CA ILE A 109 -0.81 -9.90 -16.10
C ILE A 109 -2.07 -9.41 -15.38
N TYR A 110 -2.18 -8.09 -15.18
CA TYR A 110 -3.30 -7.46 -14.49
C TYR A 110 -3.56 -6.07 -15.05
N ALA A 111 -4.83 -5.73 -15.22
CA ALA A 111 -5.28 -4.38 -15.49
C ALA A 111 -6.54 -4.07 -14.69
N CYS A 112 -6.58 -2.90 -14.07
CA CYS A 112 -7.71 -2.45 -13.26
C CYS A 112 -8.17 -1.08 -13.76
N GLU A 113 -9.48 -0.92 -13.87
CA GLU A 113 -10.15 0.34 -14.19
C GLU A 113 -10.94 0.81 -12.98
N ILE A 114 -10.72 2.06 -12.59
CA ILE A 114 -11.34 2.70 -11.42
C ILE A 114 -11.93 4.04 -11.89
N PRO A 115 -13.23 4.08 -12.22
CA PRO A 115 -13.94 5.33 -12.48
C PRO A 115 -13.92 6.22 -11.24
N ASN A 116 -13.76 7.54 -11.43
CA ASN A 116 -13.76 8.48 -10.32
C ASN A 116 -15.20 8.70 -9.81
N SER A 117 -15.39 8.66 -8.49
CA SER A 117 -16.62 9.05 -7.83
C SER A 117 -16.44 10.46 -7.27
N GLU A 118 -17.03 11.45 -7.94
CA GLU A 118 -16.92 12.86 -7.50
C GLU A 118 -17.50 13.07 -6.09
N SER A 119 -18.57 12.36 -5.76
CA SER A 119 -19.19 12.38 -4.42
C SER A 119 -18.39 11.61 -3.38
N GLY A 120 -17.65 10.57 -3.78
CA GLY A 120 -17.02 9.61 -2.88
C GLY A 120 -17.97 8.56 -2.28
N ASP A 121 -19.28 8.70 -2.53
CA ASP A 121 -20.34 7.80 -2.00
C ASP A 121 -20.40 6.42 -2.68
N TRP A 122 -19.53 6.18 -3.67
CA TRP A 122 -19.42 4.88 -4.31
C TRP A 122 -18.01 4.63 -4.81
N PHE A 123 -17.68 3.35 -4.99
CA PHE A 123 -16.43 2.88 -5.53
C PHE A 123 -16.70 1.73 -6.50
N VAL A 124 -15.99 1.72 -7.62
CA VAL A 124 -16.00 0.61 -8.58
C VAL A 124 -14.55 0.31 -8.98
N ALA A 125 -14.17 -0.96 -8.95
CA ALA A 125 -12.97 -1.45 -9.61
C ALA A 125 -13.30 -2.61 -10.54
N LEU A 126 -12.82 -2.55 -11.77
CA LEU A 126 -12.99 -3.57 -12.80
C LEU A 126 -11.63 -4.17 -13.12
N ASN A 127 -11.39 -5.39 -12.64
CA ASN A 127 -10.09 -6.05 -12.64
C ASN A 127 -10.06 -7.16 -13.69
N HIS A 128 -9.18 -7.04 -14.68
CA HIS A 128 -8.87 -8.09 -15.65
C HIS A 128 -7.57 -8.79 -15.29
N TYR A 129 -7.61 -10.12 -15.32
CA TYR A 129 -6.45 -10.98 -15.08
C TYR A 129 -6.11 -11.75 -16.35
N PHE A 130 -4.84 -11.67 -16.76
CA PHE A 130 -4.38 -12.23 -18.02
C PHE A 130 -3.41 -13.39 -17.80
N ASP A 131 -3.47 -14.39 -18.69
CA ASP A 131 -2.50 -15.45 -18.73
C ASP A 131 -1.21 -15.01 -19.46
N LYS A 132 -0.24 -15.93 -19.52
CA LYS A 132 1.04 -15.71 -20.23
C LYS A 132 0.88 -15.43 -21.72
N ASN A 133 -0.28 -15.75 -22.31
CA ASN A 133 -0.60 -15.49 -23.70
C ASN A 133 -1.45 -14.21 -23.86
N GLY A 134 -1.67 -13.46 -22.77
CA GLY A 134 -2.51 -12.27 -22.76
C GLY A 134 -4.01 -12.54 -22.75
N LYS A 135 -4.47 -13.80 -22.62
CA LYS A 135 -5.90 -14.14 -22.56
C LYS A 135 -6.47 -13.87 -21.18
N THR A 136 -7.67 -13.29 -21.11
CA THR A 136 -8.37 -13.09 -19.85
C THR A 136 -8.84 -14.42 -19.29
N PHE A 137 -8.34 -14.77 -18.10
CA PHE A 137 -8.74 -16.00 -17.40
C PHE A 137 -9.62 -15.72 -16.17
N ALA A 138 -9.59 -14.49 -15.66
CA ALA A 138 -10.51 -14.03 -14.63
C ALA A 138 -10.88 -12.55 -14.83
N PHE A 139 -12.10 -12.21 -14.44
CA PHE A 139 -12.58 -10.84 -14.34
C PHE A 139 -13.23 -10.65 -12.98
N GLU A 140 -12.88 -9.59 -12.26
CA GLU A 140 -13.48 -9.26 -10.97
C GLU A 140 -14.05 -7.84 -11.01
N LYS A 141 -15.30 -7.70 -10.56
CA LYS A 141 -15.92 -6.41 -10.26
C LYS A 141 -15.99 -6.28 -8.75
N GLN A 142 -15.39 -5.21 -8.21
CA GLN A 142 -15.56 -4.79 -6.83
C GLN A 142 -16.40 -3.52 -6.81
N THR A 143 -17.41 -3.45 -5.95
CA THR A 143 -18.17 -2.22 -5.73
C THR A 143 -18.43 -1.99 -4.28
N ASN A 144 -18.29 -0.73 -3.86
CA ASN A 144 -18.71 -0.29 -2.55
C ASN A 144 -19.65 0.89 -2.73
N GLU A 145 -20.66 1.00 -1.89
CA GLU A 145 -21.60 2.12 -1.94
C GLU A 145 -22.16 2.41 -0.56
N PHE A 146 -22.56 3.65 -0.35
CA PHE A 146 -23.29 4.07 0.84
C PHE A 146 -24.80 3.97 0.60
N ASN A 147 -25.55 3.68 1.66
CA ASN A 147 -27.03 3.71 1.66
C ASN A 147 -27.71 2.74 0.67
N SER A 148 -27.22 1.50 0.54
CA SER A 148 -27.79 0.47 -0.34
C SER A 148 -29.12 -0.13 0.15
N GLY A 149 -29.84 0.55 1.05
CA GLY A 149 -31.12 0.12 1.61
C GLY A 149 -31.05 -1.01 2.65
N CYS A 150 -30.06 -1.90 2.57
CA CYS A 150 -29.89 -3.02 3.51
C CYS A 150 -28.91 -2.71 4.65
N GLU A 151 -27.90 -1.87 4.40
CA GLU A 151 -26.87 -1.46 5.35
C GLU A 151 -26.34 -0.06 5.01
N GLU A 152 -25.60 0.54 5.93
CA GLU A 152 -24.96 1.86 5.72
C GLU A 152 -23.90 1.82 4.61
N ILE A 153 -23.08 0.76 4.58
CA ILE A 153 -22.04 0.54 3.57
C ILE A 153 -22.05 -0.93 3.18
N THR A 154 -22.08 -1.18 1.87
CA THR A 154 -21.97 -2.53 1.30
C THR A 154 -20.70 -2.68 0.49
N TYR A 155 -20.16 -3.90 0.49
CA TYR A 155 -19.01 -4.32 -0.30
C TYR A 155 -19.42 -5.55 -1.12
N GLU A 156 -19.56 -5.38 -2.44
CA GLU A 156 -19.85 -6.44 -3.39
C GLU A 156 -18.57 -6.82 -4.14
N THR A 157 -18.31 -8.13 -4.27
CA THR A 157 -17.24 -8.66 -5.12
C THR A 157 -17.82 -9.78 -5.97
N LYS A 158 -17.69 -9.66 -7.29
CA LYS A 158 -18.11 -10.67 -8.25
C LYS A 158 -16.92 -11.04 -9.13
N THR A 159 -16.54 -12.31 -9.11
CA THR A 159 -15.44 -12.84 -9.93
C THR A 159 -15.97 -13.86 -10.91
N GLU A 160 -15.62 -13.76 -12.18
CA GLU A 160 -15.93 -14.73 -13.23
C GLU A 160 -14.63 -15.31 -13.80
N TYR A 161 -14.59 -16.63 -14.01
CA TYR A 161 -13.42 -17.35 -14.50
C TYR A 161 -13.68 -17.95 -15.86
N TYR A 162 -12.69 -17.85 -16.75
CA TYR A 162 -12.81 -18.19 -18.16
C TYR A 162 -11.79 -19.24 -18.57
N ASN A 163 -12.21 -20.18 -19.42
CA ASN A 163 -11.28 -21.10 -20.08
C ASN A 163 -10.55 -20.44 -21.26
N ASN A 164 -9.73 -21.23 -21.97
CA ASN A 164 -8.94 -20.75 -23.11
C ASN A 164 -9.76 -20.26 -24.31
N ASP A 165 -11.04 -20.66 -24.41
CA ASP A 165 -11.99 -20.24 -25.44
C ASP A 165 -12.83 -19.04 -24.98
N PHE A 166 -12.47 -18.44 -23.84
CA PHE A 166 -13.18 -17.34 -23.21
C PHE A 166 -14.64 -17.67 -22.84
N LYS A 167 -14.92 -18.95 -22.57
CA LYS A 167 -16.19 -19.41 -21.99
C LYS A 167 -16.07 -19.40 -20.47
N SER A 168 -17.08 -18.83 -19.79
CA SER A 168 -17.15 -18.87 -18.33
C SER A 168 -17.26 -20.33 -17.84
N ILE A 169 -16.41 -20.70 -16.89
CA ILE A 169 -16.37 -22.03 -16.26
C ILE A 169 -16.65 -21.99 -14.75
N GLY A 170 -16.88 -20.80 -14.20
CA GLY A 170 -17.21 -20.64 -12.79
C GLY A 170 -17.27 -19.17 -12.38
N SER A 171 -17.90 -18.90 -11.24
CA SER A 171 -17.96 -17.57 -10.66
C SER A 171 -17.98 -17.63 -9.13
N GLU A 172 -17.52 -16.56 -8.50
CA GLU A 172 -17.63 -16.32 -7.07
C GLU A 172 -18.38 -15.01 -6.84
N TYR A 173 -19.19 -14.99 -5.77
CA TYR A 173 -19.97 -13.83 -5.38
C TYR A 173 -19.87 -13.64 -3.88
N LYS A 174 -19.61 -12.41 -3.45
CA LYS A 174 -19.58 -12.02 -2.04
C LYS A 174 -20.23 -10.66 -1.86
N LEU A 175 -21.14 -10.55 -0.90
CA LEU A 175 -21.75 -9.29 -0.49
C LEU A 175 -21.71 -9.21 1.03
N VAL A 176 -21.01 -8.22 1.56
CA VAL A 176 -20.85 -8.04 3.01
C VAL A 176 -21.01 -6.59 3.44
N ASP A 177 -21.29 -6.38 4.72
CA ASP A 177 -21.26 -5.07 5.37
C ASP A 177 -19.85 -4.68 5.84
N LYS A 178 -19.72 -3.49 6.44
CA LYS A 178 -18.46 -3.01 7.06
C LYS A 178 -17.90 -3.91 8.18
N LYS A 179 -18.74 -4.75 8.79
CA LYS A 179 -18.36 -5.74 9.82
C LYS A 179 -18.09 -7.13 9.23
N LYS A 180 -18.05 -7.25 7.90
CA LYS A 180 -17.87 -8.51 7.14
C LYS A 180 -19.01 -9.52 7.32
N LYS A 181 -20.18 -9.07 7.80
CA LYS A 181 -21.38 -9.90 7.86
C LYS A 181 -21.95 -10.04 6.46
N GLU A 182 -22.27 -11.26 6.08
CA GLU A 182 -22.92 -11.55 4.79
C GLU A 182 -24.31 -10.93 4.72
N LEU A 183 -24.62 -10.36 3.54
CA LEU A 183 -25.89 -9.74 3.25
C LEU A 183 -26.58 -10.49 2.11
N ARG A 184 -27.92 -10.45 2.10
CA ARG A 184 -28.70 -11.05 1.02
C ARG A 184 -28.90 -10.01 -0.07
N LYS A 185 -28.43 -10.31 -1.28
CA LYS A 185 -28.55 -9.40 -2.43
C LYS A 185 -29.95 -8.82 -2.65
N LYS A 186 -31.00 -9.64 -2.48
CA LYS A 186 -32.40 -9.23 -2.68
C LYS A 186 -32.91 -8.17 -1.70
N ASP A 187 -32.21 -7.99 -0.58
CA ASP A 187 -32.58 -7.01 0.44
C ASP A 187 -31.89 -5.66 0.19
N CYS A 188 -30.94 -5.59 -0.75
CA CYS A 188 -30.12 -4.42 -1.04
C CYS A 188 -30.49 -3.82 -2.41
N ASP A 189 -30.47 -2.49 -2.49
CA ASP A 189 -30.52 -1.71 -3.73
C ASP A 189 -29.09 -1.40 -4.17
N LEU A 190 -28.51 -2.31 -4.96
CA LEU A 190 -27.10 -2.24 -5.37
C LEU A 190 -26.94 -1.51 -6.71
N MET A 191 -25.97 -0.60 -6.80
CA MET A 191 -25.67 0.14 -8.02
C MET A 191 -25.27 -0.78 -9.18
N GLU A 192 -25.93 -0.58 -10.31
CA GLU A 192 -25.56 -1.23 -11.57
C GLU A 192 -24.56 -0.38 -12.37
N TYR A 193 -23.27 -0.62 -12.16
CA TYR A 193 -22.23 -0.06 -13.04
C TYR A 193 -22.11 -0.89 -14.33
N LYS A 194 -22.22 -0.24 -15.50
CA LYS A 194 -22.07 -0.89 -16.81
C LYS A 194 -20.59 -1.17 -17.12
N TYR A 195 -20.28 -2.41 -17.49
CA TYR A 195 -18.93 -2.81 -17.85
C TYR A 195 -18.91 -3.79 -19.03
N LYS A 196 -17.74 -3.97 -19.64
CA LYS A 196 -17.49 -4.95 -20.70
C LYS A 196 -16.28 -5.78 -20.34
N VAL A 197 -16.46 -7.10 -20.30
CA VAL A 197 -15.34 -8.05 -20.20
C VAL A 197 -14.81 -8.31 -21.61
N VAL A 198 -13.49 -8.29 -21.77
CA VAL A 198 -12.80 -8.55 -23.03
C VAL A 198 -11.97 -9.81 -22.91
N SER A 199 -11.68 -10.47 -24.04
CA SER A 199 -11.06 -11.80 -24.06
C SER A 199 -9.55 -11.81 -23.91
N ASN A 200 -8.88 -10.68 -24.15
CA ASN A 200 -7.42 -10.57 -24.07
C ASN A 200 -6.97 -9.13 -23.81
N ASN A 201 -5.69 -8.96 -23.49
CA ASN A 201 -5.07 -7.69 -23.15
C ASN A 201 -5.02 -6.73 -24.35
N ASP A 202 -4.79 -7.18 -25.57
CA ASP A 202 -4.81 -6.32 -26.76
C ASP A 202 -6.18 -5.66 -26.97
N ASN A 203 -7.25 -6.44 -26.82
CA ASN A 203 -8.62 -5.95 -26.85
C ASN A 203 -8.91 -5.00 -25.68
N TYR A 204 -8.35 -5.25 -24.50
CA TYR A 204 -8.44 -4.35 -23.35
C TYR A 204 -7.81 -2.99 -23.68
N LEU A 205 -6.54 -3.00 -24.08
CA LEU A 205 -5.78 -1.80 -24.44
C LEU A 205 -6.49 -1.00 -25.54
N LYS A 206 -6.98 -1.67 -26.58
CA LYS A 206 -7.74 -1.04 -27.67
C LYS A 206 -9.05 -0.43 -27.18
N THR A 207 -9.82 -1.16 -26.38
CA THR A 207 -11.12 -0.69 -25.86
C THR A 207 -10.96 0.54 -24.96
N LYS A 208 -9.85 0.62 -24.23
CA LYS A 208 -9.56 1.73 -23.30
C LYS A 208 -8.64 2.80 -23.89
N SER A 209 -8.33 2.73 -25.18
CA SER A 209 -7.42 3.66 -25.87
C SER A 209 -6.03 3.78 -25.20
N ILE A 210 -5.56 2.71 -24.54
CA ILE A 210 -4.25 2.64 -23.90
C ILE A 210 -3.19 2.35 -24.97
N LYS A 211 -2.17 3.20 -25.03
CA LYS A 211 -1.07 3.11 -26.00
C LYS A 211 0.15 2.45 -25.36
N LYS A 212 1.17 2.09 -26.15
CA LYS A 212 2.43 1.57 -25.60
C LYS A 212 3.27 2.63 -24.88
N ALA A 213 3.12 3.89 -25.29
CA ALA A 213 3.83 5.05 -24.74
C ALA A 213 2.83 6.12 -24.32
N HIS A 214 3.10 6.75 -23.18
CA HIS A 214 2.24 7.77 -22.57
C HIS A 214 3.04 9.00 -22.19
N THR A 215 2.40 10.16 -22.28
CA THR A 215 2.92 11.40 -21.71
C THR A 215 2.90 11.27 -20.19
N ILE A 216 4.03 11.53 -19.53
CA ILE A 216 4.10 11.57 -18.06
C ILE A 216 3.47 12.87 -17.60
N TYR A 217 2.46 12.78 -16.75
CA TYR A 217 1.90 13.94 -16.06
C TYR A 217 2.99 14.52 -15.15
N ARG A 218 3.29 15.79 -15.36
CA ARG A 218 4.07 16.61 -14.45
C ARG A 218 3.20 17.79 -14.13
N GLU A 219 2.92 18.01 -12.85
CA GLU A 219 2.32 19.26 -12.41
C GLU A 219 3.30 20.38 -12.79
N SER A 220 2.98 21.12 -13.85
CA SER A 220 3.76 22.29 -14.21
C SER A 220 3.57 23.29 -13.09
N SER A 221 4.64 23.55 -12.34
CA SER A 221 4.71 24.69 -11.43
C SER A 221 4.59 25.97 -12.28
N SER A 222 3.37 26.47 -12.44
CA SER A 222 3.01 27.73 -13.09
C SER A 222 1.87 28.30 -12.25
N GLU A 223 1.87 29.48 -11.60
CA GLU A 223 2.67 30.71 -11.55
C GLU A 223 2.36 31.34 -10.16
N PHE A 224 3.29 31.81 -9.33
CA PHE A 224 3.88 33.16 -9.33
C PHE A 224 5.04 33.15 -8.32
N ILE A 225 6.30 33.25 -8.76
CA ILE A 225 7.35 33.91 -7.97
C ILE A 225 8.25 34.64 -8.97
N GLU A 226 8.23 35.97 -8.88
CA GLU A 226 9.16 36.90 -9.51
C GLU A 226 10.61 36.56 -9.15
N ASN A 227 11.48 36.58 -10.16
CA ASN A 227 12.92 36.36 -10.01
C ASN A 227 13.54 37.28 -8.95
N LYS A 228 14.13 36.69 -7.91
CA LYS A 228 15.23 37.31 -7.16
C LYS A 228 16.43 36.37 -7.14
N THR A 229 17.48 36.80 -7.82
CA THR A 229 18.85 36.31 -7.74
C THR A 229 19.41 36.49 -6.34
N GLU A 230 20.00 35.43 -5.78
CA GLU A 230 21.23 35.58 -4.98
C GLU A 230 22.02 34.27 -4.91
N THR A 231 23.31 34.43 -5.16
CA THR A 231 24.43 33.48 -5.07
C THR A 231 24.81 33.21 -3.62
N ASP A 232 25.16 31.97 -3.27
CA ASP A 232 26.50 31.62 -2.76
C ASP A 232 26.64 30.16 -2.30
N SER A 233 27.90 29.71 -2.33
CA SER A 233 28.41 28.33 -2.39
C SER A 233 28.64 27.57 -1.06
N LYS A 234 28.74 26.22 -1.21
CA LYS A 234 29.24 25.12 -0.31
C LYS A 234 28.18 24.34 0.50
N PRO A 235 28.47 23.08 0.95
CA PRO A 235 29.25 21.99 0.39
C PRO A 235 28.34 20.89 -0.20
N ASN A 236 28.93 19.97 -0.98
CA ASN A 236 28.21 18.98 -1.78
C ASN A 236 27.68 17.79 -0.95
N THR A 237 26.58 18.00 -0.24
CA THR A 237 25.59 16.96 0.08
C THR A 237 24.23 17.54 -0.26
N ASN A 238 23.53 16.92 -1.20
CA ASN A 238 22.28 17.44 -1.75
C ASN A 238 21.25 17.64 -0.61
N PRO A 239 20.84 18.88 -0.29
CA PRO A 239 19.94 19.16 0.83
C PRO A 239 18.59 18.44 0.71
N LYS A 240 18.22 18.04 -0.51
CA LYS A 240 17.02 17.24 -0.80
C LYS A 240 17.09 15.83 -0.23
N ASP A 241 18.26 15.19 -0.23
CA ASP A 241 18.42 13.80 0.22
C ASP A 241 18.43 13.71 1.75
N VAL A 242 19.03 14.70 2.44
CA VAL A 242 19.03 14.74 3.91
C VAL A 242 17.65 15.11 4.46
N ASN A 243 16.91 15.98 3.77
CA ASN A 243 15.53 16.33 4.15
C ASN A 243 14.58 15.14 3.94
N LEU A 244 14.84 14.30 2.93
CA LEU A 244 14.13 13.03 2.73
C LEU A 244 14.40 12.06 3.89
N ASN A 245 15.64 11.90 4.33
CA ASN A 245 15.98 11.01 5.45
C ASN A 245 15.34 11.45 6.77
N VAL A 246 15.26 12.75 7.04
CA VAL A 246 14.56 13.28 8.23
C VAL A 246 13.05 13.07 8.14
N LYS A 247 12.44 13.26 6.97
CA LYS A 247 11.00 12.96 6.77
C LYS A 247 10.71 11.47 6.89
N ASN A 248 11.59 10.61 6.39
CA ASN A 248 11.48 9.16 6.53
C ASN A 248 11.66 8.73 7.99
N TYR A 249 12.57 9.37 8.74
CA TYR A 249 12.74 9.14 10.17
C TYR A 249 11.47 9.49 10.95
N ILE A 250 10.90 10.67 10.71
CA ILE A 250 9.67 11.11 11.37
C ILE A 250 8.50 10.19 11.00
N SER A 251 8.37 9.80 9.73
CA SER A 251 7.30 8.91 9.27
C SER A 251 7.43 7.49 9.84
N ALA A 252 8.65 6.94 9.88
CA ALA A 252 8.91 5.63 10.49
C ALA A 252 8.67 5.65 12.01
N CYS A 253 8.97 6.76 12.70
CA CYS A 253 8.62 6.93 14.10
C CYS A 253 7.10 7.03 14.30
N ILE A 254 6.33 7.56 13.35
CA ILE A 254 4.86 7.65 13.44
C ILE A 254 4.22 6.29 13.17
N GLU A 255 4.62 5.59 12.10
CA GLU A 255 4.08 4.25 11.75
C GLU A 255 4.30 3.22 12.86
N ILE A 256 5.44 3.28 13.56
CA ILE A 256 5.79 2.28 14.59
C ILE A 256 5.18 2.61 15.95
N VAL A 257 4.75 3.86 16.18
CA VAL A 257 3.95 4.21 17.35
C VAL A 257 2.59 3.51 17.33
N ASP A 258 2.03 3.24 16.14
CA ASP A 258 0.78 2.49 15.99
C ASP A 258 0.96 0.96 16.16
N ASP A 259 2.20 0.45 16.10
CA ASP A 259 2.54 -0.97 16.23
C ASP A 259 3.41 -1.27 17.49
N PHE A 260 3.50 -0.32 18.42
CA PHE A 260 4.43 -0.38 19.54
C PHE A 260 3.99 -1.36 20.63
N SER A 261 4.63 -2.53 20.68
CA SER A 261 4.67 -3.34 21.90
C SER A 261 5.82 -2.83 22.80
N PRO A 262 5.56 -2.39 24.04
CA PRO A 262 6.55 -1.76 24.92
C PRO A 262 7.72 -2.66 25.37
N TYR A 263 7.80 -3.89 24.85
CA TYR A 263 8.73 -4.91 25.30
C TYR A 263 9.90 -5.21 24.35
N SER A 264 10.00 -4.59 23.17
CA SER A 264 11.12 -4.86 22.26
C SER A 264 12.10 -3.69 22.16
N LYS A 265 13.22 -3.81 22.89
CA LYS A 265 14.35 -2.86 22.89
C LYS A 265 15.01 -2.69 21.50
N LEU A 266 14.68 -3.53 20.52
CA LEU A 266 15.32 -3.57 19.21
C LEU A 266 14.72 -2.60 18.17
N GLY A 267 13.49 -2.12 18.36
CA GLY A 267 12.78 -1.35 17.34
C GLY A 267 13.47 -0.01 17.01
N TYR A 268 13.68 0.83 18.02
CA TYR A 268 14.20 2.19 17.82
C TYR A 268 15.64 2.23 17.29
N VAL A 269 16.51 1.35 17.78
CA VAL A 269 17.94 1.30 17.38
C VAL A 269 18.07 0.85 15.92
N ASN A 270 17.27 -0.13 15.48
CA ASN A 270 17.31 -0.59 14.09
C ASN A 270 16.82 0.48 13.11
N ILE A 271 15.79 1.26 13.45
CA ILE A 271 15.27 2.32 12.58
C ILE A 271 16.30 3.43 12.43
N PHE A 272 16.88 3.89 13.54
CA PHE A 272 17.91 4.92 13.52
C PHE A 272 19.11 4.47 12.67
N ASN A 273 19.57 3.24 12.85
CA ASN A 273 20.68 2.68 12.08
C ASN A 273 20.35 2.47 10.59
N THR A 274 19.11 2.11 10.26
CA THR A 274 18.63 1.94 8.88
C THR A 274 18.53 3.28 8.15
N ILE A 275 18.17 4.35 8.85
CA ILE A 275 17.95 5.66 8.23
C ILE A 275 19.24 6.50 8.14
N PHE A 276 20.17 6.29 9.07
CA PHE A 276 21.46 6.98 9.08
C PHE A 276 22.63 6.06 8.64
N ASP A 277 22.33 5.02 7.86
CA ASP A 277 23.30 4.14 7.17
C ASP A 277 24.44 3.64 8.07
N ASN A 278 24.11 3.10 9.25
CA ASN A 278 25.09 2.52 10.19
C ASN A 278 26.31 3.43 10.46
N ASN A 279 26.15 4.75 10.44
CA ASN A 279 27.18 5.67 10.90
C ASN A 279 26.81 6.16 12.31
N PRO A 280 27.04 5.36 13.37
CA PRO A 280 26.50 5.59 14.71
C PRO A 280 27.05 6.84 15.41
N ASN A 281 27.96 7.60 14.81
CA ASN A 281 28.85 8.41 15.63
C ASN A 281 28.58 9.92 15.64
N ILE A 282 27.96 10.57 14.66
CA ILE A 282 27.78 12.03 14.74
C ILE A 282 26.56 12.51 13.94
N VAL A 283 25.45 12.78 14.63
CA VAL A 283 24.43 13.70 14.11
C VAL A 283 24.77 15.10 14.59
N ASN A 284 25.12 16.00 13.66
CA ASN A 284 25.41 17.39 13.98
C ASN A 284 24.15 18.06 14.55
N LYS A 285 24.22 18.42 15.83
CA LYS A 285 23.10 18.99 16.60
C LYS A 285 22.52 20.26 15.98
N ASN A 286 23.37 21.11 15.39
CA ASN A 286 22.92 22.35 14.76
C ASN A 286 22.19 22.08 13.45
N LEU A 287 22.66 21.10 12.66
CA LEU A 287 22.00 20.69 11.43
C LEU A 287 20.64 20.04 11.69
N LEU A 288 20.57 19.12 12.66
CA LEU A 288 19.30 18.49 13.06
C LEU A 288 18.31 19.53 13.59
N LYS A 289 18.79 20.50 14.40
CA LYS A 289 17.96 21.59 14.90
C LYS A 289 17.43 22.48 13.77
N GLN A 290 18.25 22.79 12.77
CA GLN A 290 17.86 23.58 11.61
C GLN A 290 16.80 22.85 10.76
N GLN A 291 17.00 21.55 10.51
CA GLN A 291 16.08 20.73 9.72
C GLN A 291 14.74 20.49 10.43
N LEU A 292 14.76 20.20 11.73
CA LEU A 292 13.53 20.08 12.51
C LEU A 292 12.80 21.41 12.64
N SER A 293 13.51 22.54 12.64
CA SER A 293 12.85 23.86 12.67
C SER A 293 12.11 24.21 11.38
N ALA A 294 12.48 23.58 10.26
CA ALA A 294 11.77 23.71 8.98
C ALA A 294 10.51 22.83 8.90
N VAL A 295 10.40 21.80 9.73
CA VAL A 295 9.28 20.84 9.73
C VAL A 295 8.33 21.10 10.91
N LEU A 296 8.87 21.33 12.10
CA LEU A 296 8.13 21.67 13.32
C LEU A 296 8.08 23.18 13.44
N THR A 297 7.07 23.79 12.82
CA THR A 297 6.94 25.25 12.71
C THR A 297 6.58 25.92 14.04
N ASN A 298 5.95 25.18 14.97
CA ASN A 298 5.61 25.66 16.30
C ASN A 298 6.76 25.43 17.31
N LYS A 299 7.14 26.48 18.05
CA LYS A 299 8.17 26.46 19.10
C LYS A 299 7.88 25.43 20.19
N GLU A 300 6.63 25.29 20.60
CA GLU A 300 6.22 24.36 21.65
C GLU A 300 6.34 22.89 21.21
N GLN A 301 6.05 22.59 19.93
CA GLN A 301 6.27 21.27 19.33
C GLN A 301 7.76 20.94 19.20
N ARG A 302 8.59 21.92 18.81
CA ARG A 302 10.05 21.77 18.83
C ARG A 302 10.53 21.48 20.25
N ASP A 303 10.10 22.28 21.22
CA ASP A 303 10.53 22.16 22.60
C ASP A 303 10.08 20.83 23.21
N LEU A 304 8.87 20.33 22.91
CA LEU A 304 8.38 19.02 23.35
C LEU A 304 9.13 17.86 22.68
N PHE A 305 9.33 17.93 21.36
CA PHE A 305 10.13 16.93 20.63
C PHE A 305 11.54 16.84 21.20
N PHE A 306 12.21 18.00 21.37
CA PHE A 306 13.55 18.06 21.94
C PHE A 306 13.57 17.66 23.41
N LYS A 307 12.60 18.06 24.24
CA LYS A 307 12.57 17.69 25.67
C LYS A 307 12.27 16.20 25.88
N GLY A 308 11.50 15.58 24.99
CA GLY A 308 11.23 14.14 24.97
C GLY A 308 12.40 13.33 24.43
N HIS A 309 13.01 13.75 23.32
CA HIS A 309 14.05 12.97 22.63
C HIS A 309 15.47 13.26 23.12
N LEU A 310 15.81 14.50 23.54
CA LEU A 310 17.16 14.83 24.05
C LEU A 310 17.50 14.15 25.37
N LYS A 311 16.54 13.56 26.08
CA LYS A 311 16.82 12.73 27.27
C LYS A 311 17.49 11.40 26.92
N PHE A 312 17.36 10.93 25.68
CA PHE A 312 17.99 9.71 25.17
C PHE A 312 19.39 9.94 24.60
N PHE A 313 19.79 11.21 24.45
CA PHE A 313 21.10 11.56 23.93
C PHE A 313 21.99 12.16 25.04
N GLY A 314 23.14 11.53 25.29
CA GLY A 314 24.15 12.03 26.22
C GLY A 314 24.60 13.45 25.83
N ARG A 315 24.81 14.30 26.83
CA ARG A 315 25.26 15.69 26.62
C ARG A 315 26.77 15.74 26.43
N ASN A 316 27.22 15.90 25.20
CA ASN A 316 28.44 16.66 24.90
C ASN A 316 28.05 17.88 24.03
N GLU A 317 28.76 19.00 24.15
CA GLU A 317 28.36 20.28 23.59
C GLU A 317 28.33 20.31 22.05
N SER A 318 29.02 19.38 21.39
CA SER A 318 29.21 19.33 19.93
C SER A 318 28.53 18.15 19.22
N SER A 319 28.03 17.14 19.93
CA SER A 319 27.49 15.90 19.34
C SER A 319 26.41 15.24 20.21
N LEU A 320 25.44 14.60 19.55
CA LEU A 320 24.38 13.79 20.20
C LEU A 320 24.80 12.31 20.18
N PHE A 321 24.99 11.71 21.35
CA PHE A 321 25.28 10.28 21.49
C PHE A 321 24.05 9.55 22.02
N MET A 322 23.52 8.54 21.32
CA MET A 322 22.41 7.75 21.86
C MET A 322 22.92 6.86 23.00
N ASN A 323 22.50 7.13 24.24
CA ASN A 323 22.90 6.32 25.38
C ASN A 323 21.88 5.18 25.55
N ILE A 324 22.26 3.98 25.13
CA ILE A 324 21.39 2.79 25.17
C ILE A 324 21.09 2.38 26.63
N ASP A 325 21.98 2.67 27.57
CA ASP A 325 21.81 2.29 28.97
C ASP A 325 20.73 3.12 29.68
N SER A 326 20.48 4.37 29.25
CA SER A 326 19.42 5.21 29.85
C SER A 326 18.00 4.83 29.42
N MET A 327 17.83 3.96 28.40
CA MET A 327 16.53 3.39 28.07
C MET A 327 16.05 2.37 29.12
N ASN A 328 16.97 1.71 29.84
CA ASN A 328 16.59 0.69 30.82
C ASN A 328 15.89 1.27 32.07
N ASP A 329 16.20 2.51 32.45
CA ASP A 329 15.60 3.16 33.62
C ASP A 329 14.25 3.85 33.30
N TYR A 330 14.01 4.24 32.06
CA TYR A 330 12.86 5.09 31.71
C TYR A 330 11.58 4.32 31.38
N THR A 331 11.69 3.05 30.97
CA THR A 331 10.54 2.22 30.57
C THR A 331 9.67 1.76 31.73
N ASN A 332 10.07 1.99 32.99
CA ASN A 332 9.30 1.51 34.13
C ASN A 332 8.31 2.51 34.75
N THR A 333 8.37 3.84 34.50
CA THR A 333 7.40 4.75 35.18
C THR A 333 7.01 6.07 34.49
N GLN A 334 7.64 6.55 33.42
CA GLN A 334 7.42 7.97 33.01
C GLN A 334 7.23 8.27 31.52
N PHE A 335 7.21 7.28 30.63
CA PHE A 335 6.81 7.52 29.23
C PHE A 335 5.36 7.09 29.03
N ASN A 336 4.45 8.07 28.97
CA ASN A 336 3.05 7.82 28.64
C ASN A 336 2.86 8.02 27.13
N GLY A 337 3.10 6.93 26.37
CA GLY A 337 2.96 6.92 24.91
C GLY A 337 1.57 7.34 24.44
N ASP A 338 0.53 6.95 25.18
CA ASP A 338 -0.86 7.30 24.86
C ASP A 338 -1.09 8.82 24.86
N LYS A 339 -0.42 9.56 25.75
CA LYS A 339 -0.55 11.02 25.82
C LYS A 339 0.10 11.72 24.63
N LEU A 340 1.18 11.15 24.09
CA LEU A 340 1.84 11.67 22.89
C LEU A 340 1.01 11.37 21.63
N VAL A 341 0.48 10.16 21.51
CA VAL A 341 -0.42 9.76 20.42
C VAL A 341 -1.66 10.64 20.39
N ARG A 342 -2.31 10.83 21.55
CA ARG A 342 -3.54 11.64 21.65
C ARG A 342 -3.29 13.10 21.26
N TYR A 343 -2.16 13.68 21.69
CA TYR A 343 -1.77 15.04 21.31
C TYR A 343 -1.52 15.19 19.80
N ILE A 344 -0.91 14.19 19.15
CA ILE A 344 -0.68 14.19 17.70
C ILE A 344 -2.01 14.13 16.94
N LEU A 345 -2.91 13.23 17.35
CA LEU A 345 -4.23 13.07 16.72
C LEU A 345 -5.17 14.27 16.92
N GLU A 346 -5.02 15.02 18.02
CA GLU A 346 -5.85 16.20 18.30
C GLU A 346 -5.39 17.46 17.54
N ASN A 347 -4.14 17.51 17.08
CA ASN A 347 -3.53 18.73 16.54
C ASN A 347 -3.08 18.60 15.08
N TYR A 348 -3.24 17.44 14.46
CA TYR A 348 -2.92 17.16 13.07
C TYR A 348 -3.97 16.26 12.45
#